data_AF-A0A368NFA2-F1
#
_entry.id   AF-A0A368NFA2-F1
#
_cell.length_a   1.000
_cell.length_b   1.000
_cell.length_c   1.000
_cell.angle_alpha   90.00
_cell.angle_beta   90.00
_cell.angle_gamma   90.00
#
_symmetry.space_group_name_H-M   'P 1'
#
loop_
_entity.id
_entity.type
_entity.pdbx_description
1 polymer ?
#
loop_
_entity_poly.entity_id
_entity_poly.type
_entity_poly.pdbx_seq_one_letter_code
_entity_poly.pdbx_strand_id
1 'polypeptide(L)'
;MSLMFETESTKVPISHEQSVTVSPKQPWPSAYRGSKYSLVSDEDFGDDAVLKWEQRDLSIFAEPPRGLRRTMTLAGKSGGYGSFRVTAHGEVLTKVEADDYSNLDQAPVSEGWIPVYLGKLSGEMDFGSVEIDPDPPRDGVAVWTGFPFNHGERWSVSHDGKLIWKWRDYRFKSAFDHAELIAAYGDYRPNPGRLYVTEHGHVWVNVPYDDVMPDKRSEIENAVAAWKQDAEARGDASTLRLVNRRLVATSSTDDPADGYLPVHLGHLREFDGGMVPRPIVDDEEYFLEVGQYEEVWE
;
A
#
# COMPACT_ATOMS: atom_id res chain seq x y z
N MET A 1 10.61 -5.45 16.19
CA MET A 1 10.38 -4.28 17.09
C MET A 1 8.89 -4.23 17.41
N SER A 2 8.46 -3.68 18.55
CA SER A 2 7.02 -3.55 18.82
C SER A 2 6.38 -2.51 17.90
N LEU A 3 5.18 -2.81 17.41
CA LEU A 3 4.34 -1.86 16.68
C LEU A 3 4.06 -0.60 17.51
N MET A 4 4.37 0.58 16.98
CA MET A 4 4.18 1.87 17.63
C MET A 4 3.41 2.82 16.72
N PHE A 5 2.36 3.42 17.26
CA PHE A 5 1.64 4.52 16.64
C PHE A 5 1.91 5.81 17.43
N GLU A 6 2.38 6.83 16.72
CA GLU A 6 2.74 8.12 17.32
C GLU A 6 2.02 9.27 16.62
N THR A 7 1.44 10.17 17.42
CA THR A 7 0.79 11.38 16.92
C THR A 7 1.84 12.46 16.67
N GLU A 8 2.66 12.29 15.63
CA GLU A 8 3.65 13.28 15.18
C GLU A 8 3.26 13.95 13.88
N SER A 9 3.81 15.14 13.62
CA SER A 9 3.59 15.85 12.35
C SER A 9 4.43 15.23 11.22
N THR A 10 3.96 15.33 9.98
CA THR A 10 4.72 14.93 8.79
C THR A 10 4.89 16.11 7.82
N LYS A 11 5.83 16.00 6.88
CA LYS A 11 5.99 16.95 5.78
C LYS A 11 5.49 16.31 4.49
N VAL A 12 4.60 17.00 3.80
CA VAL A 12 4.00 16.54 2.56
C VAL A 12 4.40 17.49 1.43
N PRO A 13 5.04 17.00 0.35
CA PRO A 13 5.33 17.83 -0.80
C PRO A 13 4.03 18.23 -1.51
N ILE A 14 3.98 19.48 -1.94
CA ILE A 14 2.90 20.07 -2.73
C ILE A 14 3.52 20.71 -3.98
N SER A 15 2.71 21.37 -4.81
CA SER A 15 3.16 22.01 -6.04
C SER A 15 4.25 23.06 -5.80
N HIS A 16 5.00 23.39 -6.87
CA HIS A 16 6.03 24.44 -6.88
C HIS A 16 7.20 24.23 -5.90
N GLU A 17 7.64 22.99 -5.72
CA GLU A 17 8.79 22.62 -4.85
C GLU A 17 8.58 23.01 -3.37
N GLN A 18 7.32 23.16 -2.95
CA GLN A 18 6.97 23.47 -1.58
C GLN A 18 6.58 22.20 -0.81
N SER A 19 6.65 22.29 0.51
CA SER A 19 6.14 21.26 1.41
C SER A 19 5.35 21.92 2.52
N VAL A 20 4.27 21.26 2.94
CA VAL A 20 3.46 21.67 4.09
C VAL A 20 3.68 20.70 5.24
N THR A 21 3.72 21.24 6.46
CA THR A 21 3.73 20.43 7.67
C THR A 21 2.29 20.12 8.04
N VAL A 22 1.96 18.84 8.13
CA VAL A 22 0.62 18.34 8.48
C VAL A 22 0.70 17.73 9.88
N SER A 23 -0.06 18.31 10.80
CA SER A 23 -0.22 17.82 12.18
C SER A 23 -1.33 16.77 12.25
N PRO A 24 -1.31 15.85 13.23
CA PRO A 24 -2.40 14.91 13.44
C PRO A 24 -3.77 15.59 13.49
N LYS A 25 -4.75 14.95 12.83
CA LYS A 25 -6.14 15.36 12.59
C LYS A 25 -6.32 16.50 11.57
N GLN A 26 -5.26 17.02 10.96
CA GLN A 26 -5.40 17.97 9.85
C GLN A 26 -5.76 17.27 8.53
N PRO A 27 -6.35 18.00 7.58
CA PRO A 27 -6.68 17.46 6.26
C PRO A 27 -5.40 17.00 5.56
N TRP A 28 -5.50 15.89 4.83
CA TRP A 28 -4.39 15.38 4.04
C TRP A 28 -4.32 16.10 2.70
N PRO A 29 -3.21 16.80 2.38
CA PRO A 29 -3.11 17.67 1.20
C PRO A 29 -2.62 16.93 -0.06
N SER A 30 -2.71 15.60 -0.10
CA SER A 30 -2.18 14.76 -1.17
C SER A 30 -3.10 13.55 -1.40
N ALA A 31 -2.66 12.61 -2.22
CA ALA A 31 -3.47 11.45 -2.58
C ALA A 31 -3.74 10.54 -1.37
N TYR A 32 -5.00 10.11 -1.21
CA TYR A 32 -5.42 9.13 -0.20
C TYR A 32 -5.05 7.71 -0.66
N ARG A 33 -3.87 7.26 -0.23
CA ARG A 33 -3.17 6.06 -0.74
C ARG A 33 -2.51 5.27 0.38
N GLY A 34 -1.94 4.11 0.03
CA GLY A 34 -1.22 3.23 0.96
C GLY A 34 -1.91 1.89 1.17
N SER A 35 -1.28 1.02 1.94
CA SER A 35 -1.84 -0.26 2.39
C SER A 35 -3.12 -0.04 3.15
N LYS A 36 -4.20 -0.76 2.82
CA LYS A 36 -5.52 -0.57 3.40
C LYS A 36 -5.74 -1.58 4.53
N TYR A 37 -6.18 -1.05 5.66
CA TYR A 37 -6.58 -1.80 6.84
C TYR A 37 -7.87 -1.23 7.43
N SER A 38 -8.47 -1.95 8.36
CA SER A 38 -9.64 -1.47 9.10
C SER A 38 -9.52 -1.80 10.58
N LEU A 39 -10.05 -0.92 11.44
CA LEU A 39 -10.39 -1.26 12.81
C LEU A 39 -11.86 -1.65 12.87
N VAL A 40 -12.15 -2.86 13.37
CA VAL A 40 -13.50 -3.40 13.47
C VAL A 40 -13.75 -3.96 14.87
N SER A 41 -15.02 -4.10 15.25
CA SER A 41 -15.44 -5.01 16.32
C SER A 41 -15.75 -6.38 15.70
N ASP A 42 -15.29 -7.45 16.33
CA ASP A 42 -15.50 -8.81 15.84
C ASP A 42 -15.83 -9.74 17.02
N GLU A 43 -16.91 -10.50 16.90
CA GLU A 43 -17.45 -11.34 17.99
C GLU A 43 -16.44 -12.40 18.46
N ASP A 44 -15.59 -12.90 17.56
CA ASP A 44 -14.57 -13.90 17.88
C ASP A 44 -13.46 -13.31 18.78
N PHE A 45 -13.36 -11.98 18.86
CA PHE A 45 -12.39 -11.24 19.66
C PHE A 45 -13.05 -10.41 20.78
N GLY A 46 -14.35 -10.58 21.00
CA GLY A 46 -15.11 -9.91 22.06
C GLY A 46 -15.38 -8.43 21.78
N ASP A 47 -15.43 -7.61 22.84
CA ASP A 47 -15.72 -6.16 22.75
C ASP A 47 -14.50 -5.32 22.32
N ASP A 48 -13.34 -5.97 22.11
CA ASP A 48 -12.10 -5.30 21.75
C ASP A 48 -12.05 -5.01 20.24
N ALA A 49 -11.46 -3.87 19.91
CA ALA A 49 -11.21 -3.54 18.51
C ALA A 49 -10.08 -4.42 17.98
N VAL A 50 -10.21 -4.90 16.75
CA VAL A 50 -9.17 -5.67 16.06
C VAL A 50 -8.74 -4.99 14.77
N LEU A 51 -7.47 -5.11 14.44
CA LEU A 51 -6.95 -4.73 13.15
C LEU A 51 -7.31 -5.82 12.15
N LYS A 52 -7.85 -5.42 11.01
CA LYS A 52 -8.29 -6.32 9.94
C LYS A 52 -7.65 -5.92 8.62
N TRP A 53 -7.02 -6.88 7.96
CA TRP A 53 -6.80 -6.85 6.52
C TRP A 53 -7.88 -7.73 5.86
N GLU A 54 -8.45 -7.26 4.74
CA GLU A 54 -9.44 -8.04 4.02
C GLU A 54 -9.28 -7.98 2.50
N GLN A 55 -9.70 -9.07 1.86
CA GLN A 55 -9.91 -9.15 0.41
C GLN A 55 -11.01 -10.17 0.10
N ARG A 56 -12.18 -9.69 -0.35
CA ARG A 56 -13.36 -10.52 -0.64
C ARG A 56 -13.77 -11.36 0.58
N ASP A 57 -13.63 -12.68 0.50
CA ASP A 57 -13.96 -13.66 1.54
C ASP A 57 -12.79 -13.94 2.51
N LEU A 58 -11.64 -13.28 2.34
CA LEU A 58 -10.51 -13.41 3.26
C LEU A 58 -10.47 -12.24 4.23
N SER A 59 -10.32 -12.58 5.51
CA SER A 59 -10.07 -11.65 6.60
C SER A 59 -8.94 -12.22 7.44
N ILE A 60 -7.93 -11.40 7.70
CA ILE A 60 -6.79 -11.75 8.56
C ILE A 60 -6.68 -10.65 9.60
N PHE A 61 -6.56 -11.05 10.86
CA PHE A 61 -6.66 -10.16 12.00
C PHE A 61 -5.32 -10.03 12.71
N ALA A 62 -5.13 -8.89 13.37
CA ALA A 62 -3.95 -8.56 14.17
C ALA A 62 -4.34 -7.67 15.37
N GLU A 63 -3.43 -7.51 16.32
CA GLU A 63 -3.59 -6.55 17.41
C GLU A 63 -3.56 -5.11 16.84
N PRO A 64 -4.51 -4.23 17.21
CA PRO A 64 -4.49 -2.86 16.74
C PRO A 64 -3.33 -2.06 17.32
N PRO A 65 -2.75 -1.11 16.57
CA PRO A 65 -1.75 -0.19 17.12
C PRO A 65 -2.33 0.60 18.31
N ARG A 66 -1.60 0.60 19.43
CA ARG A 66 -2.03 1.31 20.64
C ARG A 66 -2.25 2.79 20.34
N GLY A 67 -3.40 3.32 20.75
CA GLY A 67 -3.76 4.73 20.58
C GLY A 67 -4.36 5.09 19.22
N LEU A 68 -4.30 4.21 18.21
CA LEU A 68 -4.90 4.47 16.89
C LEU A 68 -6.41 4.65 17.00
N ARG A 69 -7.12 3.71 17.64
CA ARG A 69 -8.59 3.79 17.82
C ARG A 69 -9.03 5.12 18.45
N ARG A 70 -8.36 5.53 19.54
CA ARG A 70 -8.64 6.80 20.21
C ARG A 70 -8.42 7.99 19.26
N THR A 71 -7.37 7.94 18.45
CA THR A 71 -7.05 9.02 17.51
C THR A 71 -8.04 9.09 16.36
N MET A 72 -8.53 7.93 15.86
CA MET A 72 -9.63 7.87 14.90
C MET A 72 -10.91 8.47 15.46
N THR A 73 -11.26 8.16 16.72
CA THR A 73 -12.42 8.79 17.39
C THR A 73 -12.26 10.31 17.47
N LEU A 74 -11.08 10.78 17.89
CA LEU A 74 -10.79 12.22 18.00
C LEU A 74 -10.73 12.94 16.64
N ALA A 75 -10.55 12.20 15.55
CA ALA A 75 -10.60 12.73 14.19
C ALA A 75 -12.04 12.85 13.66
N GLY A 76 -13.01 12.14 14.27
CA GLY A 76 -14.42 12.14 13.87
C GLY A 76 -14.97 10.78 13.43
N LYS A 77 -14.19 9.69 13.49
CA LYS A 77 -14.74 8.34 13.18
C LYS A 77 -15.61 7.83 14.32
N SER A 78 -16.84 7.44 14.01
CA SER A 78 -17.77 6.82 14.97
C SER A 78 -17.13 5.61 15.67
N GLY A 79 -17.04 5.67 17.01
CA GLY A 79 -16.44 4.61 17.84
C GLY A 79 -14.93 4.35 17.63
N GLY A 80 -14.27 5.13 16.76
CA GLY A 80 -12.90 4.87 16.31
C GLY A 80 -12.75 3.68 15.36
N TYR A 81 -13.84 3.28 14.69
CA TYR A 81 -13.86 2.18 13.72
C TYR A 81 -13.83 2.68 12.27
N GLY A 82 -13.55 1.76 11.36
CA GLY A 82 -13.54 2.00 9.92
C GLY A 82 -12.16 1.79 9.29
N SER A 83 -12.08 2.08 7.99
CA SER A 83 -10.85 1.87 7.22
C SER A 83 -9.86 3.02 7.37
N PHE A 84 -8.59 2.67 7.26
CA PHE A 84 -7.46 3.59 7.21
C PHE A 84 -6.41 3.06 6.22
N ARG A 85 -5.46 3.91 5.86
CA ARG A 85 -4.35 3.60 4.99
C ARG A 85 -3.01 3.90 5.66
N VAL A 86 -1.98 3.13 5.32
CA VAL A 86 -0.61 3.37 5.74
C VAL A 86 0.28 3.55 4.52
N THR A 87 0.94 4.71 4.41
CA THR A 87 1.86 5.02 3.30
C THR A 87 3.20 4.31 3.50
N ALA A 88 4.02 4.25 2.45
CA ALA A 88 5.41 3.79 2.46
C ALA A 88 6.34 4.64 3.35
N HIS A 89 5.84 5.75 3.90
CA HIS A 89 6.53 6.55 4.91
C HIS A 89 5.92 6.40 6.31
N GLY A 90 5.06 5.38 6.51
CA GLY A 90 4.39 5.09 7.77
C GLY A 90 3.25 6.04 8.11
N GLU A 91 2.81 6.92 7.21
CA GLU A 91 1.77 7.90 7.54
C GLU A 91 0.41 7.22 7.55
N VAL A 92 -0.33 7.40 8.64
CA VAL A 92 -1.66 6.83 8.82
C VAL A 92 -2.71 7.83 8.38
N LEU A 93 -3.48 7.46 7.37
CA LEU A 93 -4.54 8.28 6.77
C LEU A 93 -5.90 7.63 7.00
N THR A 94 -6.91 8.41 7.31
CA THR A 94 -8.32 7.95 7.33
C THR A 94 -9.17 8.91 6.52
N LYS A 95 -10.45 8.59 6.35
CA LYS A 95 -11.47 9.52 5.88
C LYS A 95 -12.54 9.75 6.93
N VAL A 96 -12.99 11.00 7.04
CA VAL A 96 -14.03 11.44 7.97
C VAL A 96 -15.09 12.18 7.16
N GLU A 97 -16.37 11.94 7.46
CA GLU A 97 -17.46 12.68 6.83
C GLU A 97 -17.36 14.17 7.21
N ALA A 98 -17.60 15.07 6.26
CA ALA A 98 -17.41 16.51 6.43
C ALA A 98 -18.21 17.06 7.62
N ASP A 99 -19.43 16.55 7.83
CA ASP A 99 -20.31 16.94 8.93
C ASP A 99 -19.75 16.58 10.32
N ASP A 100 -18.90 15.55 10.40
CA ASP A 100 -18.26 15.09 11.63
C ASP A 100 -16.83 15.64 11.80
N TYR A 101 -16.32 16.40 10.83
CA TYR A 101 -14.91 16.78 10.79
C TYR A 101 -14.63 18.19 11.35
N SER A 102 -13.95 18.22 12.50
CA SER A 102 -13.70 19.46 13.25
C SER A 102 -12.78 20.51 12.59
N ASN A 103 -11.96 20.13 11.61
CA ASN A 103 -11.03 21.04 10.92
C ASN A 103 -11.43 21.26 9.44
N LEU A 104 -12.73 21.24 9.15
CA LEU A 104 -13.27 21.40 7.80
C LEU A 104 -12.84 22.71 7.13
N ASP A 105 -12.60 23.76 7.92
CA ASP A 105 -12.13 25.08 7.47
C ASP A 105 -10.73 25.04 6.81
N GLN A 106 -9.95 23.99 7.08
CA GLN A 106 -8.62 23.78 6.50
C GLN A 106 -8.65 22.81 5.30
N ALA A 107 -9.78 22.15 5.05
CA ALA A 107 -9.88 21.10 4.04
C ALA A 107 -10.02 21.70 2.62
N PRO A 108 -9.49 21.01 1.58
CA PRO A 108 -9.65 21.46 0.20
C PRO A 108 -11.11 21.38 -0.29
N VAL A 109 -11.95 20.61 0.39
CA VAL A 109 -13.39 20.45 0.10
C VAL A 109 -14.19 20.50 1.39
N SER A 110 -15.44 20.96 1.30
CA SER A 110 -16.32 21.15 2.46
C SER A 110 -17.45 20.12 2.57
N GLU A 111 -17.51 19.15 1.66
CA GLU A 111 -18.58 18.14 1.59
C GLU A 111 -18.00 16.74 1.35
N GLY A 112 -18.77 15.71 1.67
CA GLY A 112 -18.39 14.31 1.48
C GLY A 112 -17.35 13.83 2.49
N TRP A 113 -16.35 13.09 2.04
CA TRP A 113 -15.35 12.41 2.85
C TRP A 113 -13.98 13.10 2.77
N ILE A 114 -13.58 13.72 3.86
CA ILE A 114 -12.32 14.45 3.98
C ILE A 114 -11.19 13.46 4.32
N PRO A 115 -10.12 13.35 3.52
CA PRO A 115 -8.90 12.66 3.91
C PRO A 115 -8.22 13.35 5.09
N VAL A 116 -7.86 12.61 6.13
CA VAL A 116 -7.30 13.14 7.39
C VAL A 116 -6.06 12.35 7.77
N TYR A 117 -5.01 13.07 8.15
CA TYR A 117 -3.79 12.48 8.70
C TYR A 117 -3.92 12.20 10.20
N LEU A 118 -3.52 11.04 10.69
CA LEU A 118 -3.66 10.65 12.10
C LEU A 118 -2.34 10.64 12.87
N GLY A 119 -1.22 10.43 12.20
CA GLY A 119 0.09 10.21 12.83
C GLY A 119 0.92 9.23 12.02
N LYS A 120 1.96 8.66 12.64
CA LYS A 120 2.81 7.65 12.02
C LYS A 120 2.76 6.31 12.71
N LEU A 121 2.91 5.28 11.91
CA LEU A 121 3.12 3.90 12.32
C LEU A 121 4.59 3.54 12.11
N SER A 122 5.18 2.85 13.07
CA SER A 122 6.51 2.25 12.98
C SER A 122 6.52 0.87 13.64
N GLY A 123 7.44 0.01 13.22
CA GLY A 123 7.42 -1.40 13.61
C GLY A 123 6.43 -2.23 12.80
N GLU A 124 6.32 -3.51 13.13
CA GLU A 124 5.64 -4.52 12.32
C GLU A 124 4.23 -4.83 12.84
N MET A 125 3.25 -4.87 11.93
CA MET A 125 1.92 -5.41 12.24
C MET A 125 1.97 -6.94 12.13
N ASP A 126 1.82 -7.62 13.26
CA ASP A 126 1.85 -9.07 13.31
C ASP A 126 0.49 -9.69 12.97
N PHE A 127 0.35 -10.17 11.74
CA PHE A 127 -0.82 -10.91 11.26
C PHE A 127 -0.71 -12.42 11.47
N GLY A 128 0.34 -12.88 12.18
CA GLY A 128 0.61 -14.25 12.61
C GLY A 128 0.97 -15.22 11.48
N SER A 129 0.07 -15.37 10.50
CA SER A 129 0.21 -16.35 9.40
C SER A 129 0.71 -15.76 8.09
N VAL A 130 0.93 -14.45 8.02
CA VAL A 130 1.43 -13.75 6.83
C VAL A 130 2.50 -12.76 7.25
N GLU A 131 3.69 -12.91 6.70
CA GLU A 131 4.83 -12.02 6.91
C GLU A 131 4.72 -10.82 5.96
N ILE A 132 4.57 -9.61 6.50
CA ILE A 132 4.38 -8.38 5.71
C ILE A 132 5.64 -7.50 5.60
N ASP A 133 6.66 -7.81 6.42
CA ASP A 133 7.98 -7.18 6.45
C ASP A 133 9.10 -8.25 6.31
N PRO A 134 9.07 -9.08 5.24
CA PRO A 134 10.05 -10.16 5.07
C PRO A 134 11.46 -9.62 4.80
N ASP A 135 12.49 -10.43 5.02
CA ASP A 135 13.84 -10.05 4.58
C ASP A 135 13.87 -9.76 3.05
N PRO A 136 14.45 -8.63 2.60
CA PRO A 136 14.57 -8.33 1.18
C PRO A 136 15.42 -9.39 0.45
N PRO A 137 15.13 -9.67 -0.83
CA PRO A 137 15.93 -10.56 -1.64
C PRO A 137 17.37 -10.06 -1.74
N ARG A 138 18.33 -10.95 -1.52
CA ARG A 138 19.76 -10.61 -1.67
C ARG A 138 20.25 -10.76 -3.10
N ASP A 139 19.83 -11.83 -3.75
CA ASP A 139 20.20 -12.17 -5.13
C ASP A 139 19.06 -12.93 -5.81
N GLY A 140 18.94 -12.75 -7.12
CA GLY A 140 17.97 -13.46 -7.96
C GLY A 140 16.51 -13.02 -7.77
N VAL A 141 15.61 -13.72 -8.46
CA VAL A 141 14.16 -13.46 -8.37
C VAL A 141 13.60 -14.02 -7.06
N ALA A 142 12.86 -13.19 -6.32
CA ALA A 142 12.06 -13.64 -5.19
C ALA A 142 10.56 -13.40 -5.42
N VAL A 143 9.74 -14.32 -4.90
CA VAL A 143 8.27 -14.18 -4.90
C VAL A 143 7.87 -13.28 -3.73
N TRP A 144 6.97 -12.33 -3.98
CA TRP A 144 6.37 -11.53 -2.92
C TRP A 144 5.39 -12.38 -2.09
N THR A 145 5.68 -12.50 -0.79
CA THR A 145 4.95 -13.36 0.16
C THR A 145 4.00 -12.63 1.10
N GLY A 146 4.08 -11.29 1.17
CA GLY A 146 3.12 -10.50 1.93
C GLY A 146 1.73 -10.47 1.28
N PHE A 147 0.84 -9.62 1.79
CA PHE A 147 -0.50 -9.50 1.17
C PHE A 147 -0.37 -9.05 -0.30
N PRO A 148 -0.99 -9.77 -1.26
CA PRO A 148 -0.91 -9.43 -2.68
C PRO A 148 -2.07 -8.55 -3.17
N PHE A 149 -2.95 -8.13 -2.25
CA PHE A 149 -4.06 -7.24 -2.50
C PHE A 149 -4.11 -6.18 -1.40
N ASN A 150 -4.57 -4.97 -1.74
CA ASN A 150 -4.77 -3.88 -0.79
C ASN A 150 -3.54 -3.55 0.08
N HIS A 151 -2.33 -3.91 -0.38
CA HIS A 151 -1.09 -3.79 0.38
C HIS A 151 -0.01 -3.18 -0.52
N GLY A 152 0.45 -2.03 -0.09
CA GLY A 152 1.32 -1.11 -0.80
C GLY A 152 0.59 -0.01 -1.57
N GLU A 153 1.27 1.14 -1.67
CA GLU A 153 0.94 2.21 -2.61
C GLU A 153 1.15 1.72 -4.04
N ARG A 154 0.14 1.89 -4.90
CA ARG A 154 0.24 1.47 -6.29
C ARG A 154 0.77 2.61 -7.16
N TRP A 155 1.97 2.43 -7.66
CA TRP A 155 2.62 3.33 -8.60
C TRP A 155 2.63 2.72 -10.00
N SER A 156 2.67 3.57 -11.03
CA SER A 156 2.92 3.15 -12.41
C SER A 156 4.23 3.74 -12.89
N VAL A 157 5.07 2.91 -13.50
CA VAL A 157 6.18 3.40 -14.33
C VAL A 157 5.57 3.92 -15.63
N SER A 158 6.02 5.07 -16.12
CA SER A 158 5.61 5.65 -17.40
C SER A 158 6.64 5.39 -18.50
N HIS A 159 6.24 5.58 -19.76
CA HIS A 159 7.16 5.44 -20.91
C HIS A 159 8.36 6.39 -20.87
N ASP A 160 8.21 7.56 -20.24
CA ASP A 160 9.26 8.55 -20.04
C ASP A 160 10.09 8.32 -18.76
N GLY A 161 9.96 7.15 -18.11
CA GLY A 161 10.77 6.79 -16.95
C GLY A 161 10.45 7.62 -15.72
N LYS A 162 9.16 7.80 -15.40
CA LYS A 162 8.68 8.45 -14.18
C LYS A 162 7.74 7.55 -13.39
N LEU A 163 7.71 7.73 -12.07
CA LEU A 163 6.69 7.13 -11.22
C LEU A 163 5.46 8.02 -11.16
N ILE A 164 4.31 7.44 -11.50
CA ILE A 164 3.02 8.10 -11.58
C ILE A 164 2.05 7.40 -10.66
N TRP A 165 1.50 8.11 -9.69
CA TRP A 165 0.33 7.65 -8.95
C TRP A 165 -0.92 7.93 -9.79
N LYS A 166 -1.85 6.96 -9.83
CA LYS A 166 -3.04 7.03 -10.69
C LYS A 166 -4.29 6.62 -9.94
N TRP A 167 -5.34 7.40 -10.15
CA TRP A 167 -6.71 7.05 -9.77
C TRP A 167 -7.68 7.61 -10.81
N ARG A 168 -8.47 6.72 -11.43
CA ARG A 168 -9.28 7.06 -12.61
C ARG A 168 -8.43 7.75 -13.68
N ASP A 169 -8.83 8.95 -14.09
CA ASP A 169 -8.15 9.77 -15.10
C ASP A 169 -7.08 10.69 -14.49
N TYR A 170 -6.99 10.78 -13.15
CA TYR A 170 -5.97 11.57 -12.46
C TYR A 170 -4.61 10.88 -12.48
N ARG A 171 -3.56 11.68 -12.72
CA ARG A 171 -2.18 11.20 -12.87
C ARG A 171 -1.22 12.19 -12.21
N PHE A 172 -0.68 11.82 -11.05
CA PHE A 172 0.24 12.66 -10.30
C PHE A 172 1.64 12.08 -10.33
N LYS A 173 2.62 12.89 -10.75
CA LYS A 173 4.03 12.48 -10.75
C LYS A 173 4.55 12.42 -9.31
N SER A 174 5.50 11.52 -9.05
CA SER A 174 6.30 11.60 -7.83
C SER A 174 7.03 12.94 -7.79
N ALA A 175 7.09 13.54 -6.60
CA ALA A 175 7.86 14.74 -6.30
C ALA A 175 9.38 14.50 -6.44
N PHE A 176 9.79 13.24 -6.47
CA PHE A 176 11.18 12.82 -6.50
C PHE A 176 11.47 11.94 -7.72
N ASP A 177 12.72 11.97 -8.16
CA ASP A 177 13.23 11.04 -9.17
C ASP A 177 13.59 9.70 -8.53
N HIS A 178 13.29 8.61 -9.24
CA HIS A 178 13.48 7.23 -8.78
C HIS A 178 14.16 6.38 -9.87
N ALA A 179 15.34 6.81 -10.29
CA ALA A 179 16.02 6.23 -11.45
C ALA A 179 16.48 4.78 -11.18
N GLU A 180 17.00 4.50 -9.98
CA GLU A 180 17.46 3.17 -9.60
C GLU A 180 16.29 2.20 -9.48
N LEU A 181 15.19 2.63 -8.84
CA LEU A 181 13.99 1.81 -8.74
C LEU A 181 13.35 1.55 -10.12
N ILE A 182 13.30 2.54 -11.00
CA ILE A 182 12.77 2.37 -12.36
C ILE A 182 13.67 1.44 -13.19
N ALA A 183 14.99 1.52 -13.02
CA ALA A 183 15.92 0.59 -13.68
C ALA A 183 15.68 -0.86 -13.18
N ALA A 184 15.58 -1.06 -11.87
CA ALA A 184 15.28 -2.36 -11.28
C ALA A 184 13.93 -2.92 -11.76
N TYR A 185 12.91 -2.07 -11.92
CA TYR A 185 11.64 -2.46 -12.55
C TYR A 185 11.85 -2.94 -14.00
N GLY A 186 12.65 -2.19 -14.78
CA GLY A 186 12.93 -2.45 -16.18
C GLY A 186 13.66 -3.77 -16.45
N ASP A 187 14.43 -4.27 -15.48
CA ASP A 187 15.09 -5.58 -15.56
C ASP A 187 14.09 -6.74 -15.64
N TYR A 188 12.88 -6.56 -15.08
CA TYR A 188 11.83 -7.58 -15.10
C TYR A 188 10.81 -7.35 -16.20
N ARG A 189 10.39 -6.10 -16.42
CA ARG A 189 9.33 -5.74 -17.36
C ARG A 189 9.80 -4.71 -18.38
N PRO A 190 9.79 -5.03 -19.69
CA PRO A 190 10.11 -4.05 -20.73
C PRO A 190 9.00 -3.00 -20.90
N ASN A 191 7.74 -3.36 -20.62
CA ASN A 191 6.61 -2.46 -20.80
C ASN A 191 6.20 -1.75 -19.50
N PRO A 192 5.76 -0.48 -19.58
CA PRO A 192 5.22 0.25 -18.44
C PRO A 192 4.05 -0.47 -17.77
N GLY A 193 4.08 -0.49 -16.44
CA GLY A 193 3.09 -1.18 -15.64
C GLY A 193 3.14 -0.74 -14.18
N ARG A 194 2.52 -1.55 -13.32
CA ARG A 194 2.34 -1.24 -11.90
C ARG A 194 3.48 -1.81 -11.07
N LEU A 195 3.91 -1.03 -10.08
CA LEU A 195 4.68 -1.48 -8.93
C LEU A 195 3.95 -1.08 -7.65
N TYR A 196 4.29 -1.75 -6.57
CA TYR A 196 3.66 -1.61 -5.27
C TYR A 196 4.74 -1.34 -4.24
N VAL A 197 4.54 -0.32 -3.40
CA VAL A 197 5.48 0.04 -2.32
C VAL A 197 4.76 -0.07 -0.98
N THR A 198 5.13 -1.04 -0.15
CA THR A 198 4.49 -1.26 1.16
C THR A 198 4.89 -0.20 2.17
N GLU A 199 4.15 -0.13 3.28
CA GLU A 199 4.45 0.68 4.46
C GLU A 199 5.82 0.35 5.09
N HIS A 200 6.30 -0.86 4.86
CA HIS A 200 7.63 -1.34 5.24
C HIS A 200 8.71 -1.01 4.21
N GLY A 201 8.34 -0.39 3.09
CA GLY A 201 9.28 -0.04 2.03
C GLY A 201 9.62 -1.20 1.09
N HIS A 202 8.95 -2.35 1.18
CA HIS A 202 9.10 -3.40 0.17
C HIS A 202 8.53 -2.96 -1.16
N VAL A 203 9.25 -3.26 -2.23
CA VAL A 203 8.82 -2.98 -3.59
C VAL A 203 8.57 -4.27 -4.32
N TRP A 204 7.37 -4.43 -4.86
CA TRP A 204 7.02 -5.61 -5.63
C TRP A 204 6.18 -5.26 -6.86
N VAL A 205 6.16 -6.17 -7.83
CA VAL A 205 5.49 -5.98 -9.13
C VAL A 205 4.70 -7.22 -9.51
N ASN A 206 3.70 -7.03 -10.37
CA ASN A 206 3.08 -8.16 -11.07
C ASN A 206 3.67 -8.22 -12.47
N VAL A 207 4.29 -9.34 -12.78
CA VAL A 207 4.97 -9.60 -14.05
C VAL A 207 4.10 -10.55 -14.88
N PRO A 208 3.47 -10.07 -15.96
CA PRO A 208 2.75 -10.92 -16.89
C PRO A 208 3.71 -11.91 -17.54
N TYR A 209 3.27 -13.14 -17.75
CA TYR A 209 4.11 -14.20 -18.32
C TYR A 209 4.67 -13.87 -19.72
N ASP A 210 3.93 -13.09 -20.50
CA ASP A 210 4.28 -12.61 -21.84
C ASP A 210 5.08 -11.30 -21.84
N ASP A 211 5.20 -10.64 -20.70
CA ASP A 211 5.86 -9.34 -20.51
C ASP A 211 7.04 -9.43 -19.53
N VAL A 212 7.88 -10.45 -19.75
CA VAL A 212 9.14 -10.69 -19.04
C VAL A 212 10.28 -10.55 -20.04
N MET A 213 11.41 -9.98 -19.61
CA MET A 213 12.65 -10.05 -20.39
C MET A 213 13.04 -11.52 -20.69
N PRO A 214 13.39 -11.88 -21.93
CA PRO A 214 13.59 -13.29 -22.31
C PRO A 214 14.60 -14.06 -21.47
N ASP A 215 15.66 -13.39 -21.01
CA ASP A 215 16.72 -13.92 -20.14
C ASP A 215 16.28 -14.12 -18.68
N LYS A 216 15.22 -13.43 -18.24
CA LYS A 216 14.66 -13.54 -16.89
C LYS A 216 13.55 -14.58 -16.77
N ARG A 217 12.95 -15.03 -17.88
CA ARG A 217 11.84 -15.99 -17.86
C ARG A 217 12.16 -17.26 -17.07
N SER A 218 13.26 -17.93 -17.40
CA SER A 218 13.66 -19.17 -16.71
C SER A 218 14.05 -18.94 -15.24
N GLU A 219 14.62 -17.77 -14.93
CA GLU A 219 14.98 -17.39 -13.56
C GLU A 219 13.72 -17.25 -12.70
N ILE A 220 12.71 -16.55 -13.22
CA ILE A 220 11.42 -16.37 -12.56
C ILE A 220 10.69 -17.71 -12.40
N GLU A 221 10.62 -18.53 -13.45
CA GLU A 221 9.96 -19.85 -13.39
C GLU A 221 10.60 -20.75 -12.31
N ASN A 222 11.94 -20.77 -12.24
CA ASN A 222 12.67 -21.52 -11.22
C ASN A 222 12.43 -20.97 -9.81
N ALA A 223 12.42 -19.65 -9.65
CA ALA A 223 12.16 -19.01 -8.36
C ALA A 223 10.76 -19.32 -7.82
N VAL A 224 9.74 -19.32 -8.70
CA VAL A 224 8.37 -19.67 -8.33
C VAL A 224 8.26 -21.14 -7.95
N ALA A 225 8.88 -22.03 -8.72
CA ALA A 225 8.88 -23.46 -8.41
C ALA A 225 9.57 -23.77 -7.08
N ALA A 226 10.73 -23.16 -6.84
CA ALA A 226 11.47 -23.28 -5.58
C ALA A 226 10.67 -22.73 -4.39
N TRP A 227 10.16 -21.51 -4.52
CA TRP A 227 9.32 -20.88 -3.48
C TRP A 227 8.12 -21.76 -3.12
N LYS A 228 7.43 -22.33 -4.12
CA LYS A 228 6.27 -23.19 -3.88
C LYS A 228 6.65 -24.45 -3.11
N GLN A 229 7.74 -25.12 -3.50
CA GLN A 229 8.25 -26.29 -2.78
C GLN A 229 8.63 -25.96 -1.33
N ASP A 230 9.30 -24.84 -1.11
CA ASP A 230 9.72 -24.39 0.22
C ASP A 230 8.53 -23.99 1.10
N ALA A 231 7.51 -23.34 0.54
CA ALA A 231 6.30 -22.98 1.26
C ALA A 231 5.47 -24.22 1.63
N GLU A 232 5.36 -25.20 0.73
CA GLU A 232 4.72 -26.50 1.00
C GLU A 232 5.47 -27.27 2.09
N ALA A 233 6.81 -27.32 2.03
CA ALA A 233 7.64 -27.99 3.02
C ALA A 233 7.54 -27.36 4.43
N ARG A 234 7.35 -26.04 4.50
CA ARG A 234 7.16 -25.31 5.76
C ARG A 234 5.71 -25.29 6.26
N GLY A 235 4.76 -25.81 5.47
CA GLY A 235 3.34 -25.79 5.82
C GLY A 235 2.69 -24.40 5.78
N ASP A 236 3.23 -23.49 4.96
CA ASP A 236 2.74 -22.11 4.85
C ASP A 236 1.51 -22.01 3.94
N ALA A 237 0.41 -22.60 4.41
CA ALA A 237 -0.85 -22.68 3.66
C ALA A 237 -1.48 -21.31 3.39
N SER A 238 -1.29 -20.33 4.29
CA SER A 238 -1.85 -18.98 4.15
C SER A 238 -1.20 -18.23 2.99
N THR A 239 0.14 -18.17 2.95
CA THR A 239 0.88 -17.51 1.86
C THR A 239 0.61 -18.22 0.53
N LEU A 240 0.65 -19.56 0.50
CA LEU A 240 0.32 -20.34 -0.71
C LEU A 240 -1.06 -19.98 -1.25
N ARG A 241 -2.07 -19.91 -0.37
CA ARG A 241 -3.44 -19.55 -0.75
C ARG A 241 -3.53 -18.11 -1.29
N LEU A 242 -2.82 -17.17 -0.69
CA LEU A 242 -2.83 -15.76 -1.09
C LEU A 242 -2.18 -15.54 -2.45
N VAL A 243 -0.98 -16.09 -2.65
CA VAL A 243 -0.26 -16.01 -3.93
C VAL A 243 -1.06 -16.71 -5.03
N ASN A 244 -1.59 -17.91 -4.78
CA ASN A 244 -2.41 -18.60 -5.77
C ASN A 244 -3.66 -17.80 -6.17
N ARG A 245 -4.33 -17.15 -5.21
CA ARG A 245 -5.45 -16.25 -5.50
C ARG A 245 -5.03 -15.04 -6.33
N ARG A 246 -3.82 -14.51 -6.12
CA ARG A 246 -3.29 -13.43 -6.94
C ARG A 246 -3.09 -13.86 -8.39
N LEU A 247 -2.51 -15.04 -8.58
CA LEU A 247 -2.32 -15.63 -9.91
C LEU A 247 -3.65 -15.81 -10.63
N VAL A 248 -4.63 -16.46 -9.98
CA VAL A 248 -5.98 -16.61 -10.55
C VAL A 248 -6.63 -15.25 -10.84
N ALA A 249 -6.52 -14.27 -9.94
CA ALA A 249 -7.14 -12.95 -10.13
C ALA A 249 -6.52 -12.10 -11.26
N THR A 250 -5.34 -12.49 -11.74
CA THR A 250 -4.62 -11.82 -12.84
C THR A 250 -4.51 -12.70 -14.09
N SER A 251 -5.10 -13.90 -14.03
CA SER A 251 -5.25 -14.83 -15.15
C SER A 251 -6.40 -14.39 -16.06
N SER A 252 -6.26 -14.68 -17.35
CA SER A 252 -7.35 -14.53 -18.33
C SER A 252 -8.22 -15.77 -18.47
N THR A 253 -7.79 -16.90 -17.89
CA THR A 253 -8.42 -18.22 -18.02
C THR A 253 -8.82 -18.84 -16.68
N ASP A 254 -8.66 -18.09 -15.58
CA ASP A 254 -8.75 -18.55 -14.19
C ASP A 254 -7.70 -19.64 -13.81
N ASP A 255 -6.71 -19.90 -14.66
CA ASP A 255 -5.58 -20.79 -14.40
C ASP A 255 -4.45 -20.02 -13.72
N PRO A 256 -3.96 -20.41 -12.52
CA PRO A 256 -2.82 -19.73 -11.91
C PRO A 256 -1.52 -19.80 -12.75
N ALA A 257 -1.41 -20.71 -13.71
CA ALA A 257 -0.23 -20.86 -14.57
C ALA A 257 -0.03 -19.71 -15.57
N ASP A 258 -1.09 -19.00 -15.97
CA ASP A 258 -1.02 -17.82 -16.86
C ASP A 258 -1.25 -16.48 -16.11
N GLY A 259 -1.38 -16.54 -14.77
CA GLY A 259 -1.48 -15.38 -13.91
C GLY A 259 -0.21 -14.54 -13.85
N TYR A 260 -0.32 -13.30 -13.38
CA TYR A 260 0.82 -12.40 -13.27
C TYR A 260 1.61 -12.70 -12.00
N LEU A 261 2.89 -12.99 -12.16
CA LEU A 261 3.76 -13.43 -11.08
C LEU A 261 4.10 -12.26 -10.15
N PRO A 262 3.87 -12.39 -8.83
CA PRO A 262 4.20 -11.35 -7.87
C PRO A 262 5.69 -11.43 -7.52
N VAL A 263 6.50 -10.55 -8.10
CA VAL A 263 7.96 -10.52 -7.92
C VAL A 263 8.34 -9.43 -6.92
N HIS A 264 9.11 -9.80 -5.89
CA HIS A 264 9.70 -8.89 -4.93
C HIS A 264 10.99 -8.31 -5.54
N LEU A 265 11.00 -7.00 -5.81
CA LEU A 265 12.14 -6.31 -6.41
C LEU A 265 13.24 -6.00 -5.40
N GLY A 266 12.87 -5.78 -4.14
CA GLY A 266 13.78 -5.35 -3.09
C GLY A 266 13.08 -4.42 -2.11
N HIS A 267 13.87 -3.73 -1.30
CA HIS A 267 13.40 -2.75 -0.33
C HIS A 267 13.87 -1.34 -0.73
N LEU A 268 13.05 -0.31 -0.52
CA LEU A 268 13.34 1.08 -0.91
C LEU A 268 14.74 1.56 -0.51
N ARG A 269 15.23 1.22 0.68
CA ARG A 269 16.63 1.50 1.13
C ARG A 269 17.73 1.07 0.14
N GLU A 270 17.45 0.14 -0.75
CA GLU A 270 18.36 -0.36 -1.79
C GLU A 270 18.29 0.47 -3.09
N PHE A 271 17.32 1.38 -3.19
CA PHE A 271 17.07 2.22 -4.37
C PHE A 271 16.99 3.70 -4.00
N ASP A 272 17.65 4.55 -4.78
CA ASP A 272 17.51 6.00 -4.71
C ASP A 272 17.73 6.54 -3.27
N GLY A 273 18.63 5.90 -2.52
CA GLY A 273 18.93 6.23 -1.12
C GLY A 273 17.78 6.03 -0.13
N GLY A 274 16.79 5.19 -0.43
CA GLY A 274 15.61 5.00 0.42
C GLY A 274 14.50 6.01 0.21
N MET A 275 14.54 6.78 -0.88
CA MET A 275 13.56 7.83 -1.14
C MET A 275 12.18 7.26 -1.42
N VAL A 276 11.19 7.65 -0.61
CA VAL A 276 9.80 7.22 -0.78
C VAL A 276 9.12 8.05 -1.87
N PRO A 277 8.48 7.43 -2.87
CA PRO A 277 7.69 8.17 -3.87
C PRO A 277 6.54 8.97 -3.24
N ARG A 278 6.30 10.20 -3.71
CA ARG A 278 5.27 11.11 -3.15
C ARG A 278 4.49 11.84 -4.24
N PRO A 279 3.17 11.66 -4.38
CA PRO A 279 2.44 12.33 -5.45
C PRO A 279 2.23 13.80 -5.14
N ILE A 280 2.56 14.66 -6.09
CA ILE A 280 2.16 16.07 -6.06
C ILE A 280 0.74 16.15 -6.63
N VAL A 281 -0.23 16.39 -5.75
CA VAL A 281 -1.62 16.63 -6.16
C VAL A 281 -1.79 18.12 -6.36
N ASP A 282 -1.93 18.54 -7.61
CA ASP A 282 -2.04 19.93 -8.05
C ASP A 282 -3.39 20.25 -8.71
N ASP A 283 -4.34 19.32 -8.62
CA ASP A 283 -5.70 19.44 -9.15
C ASP A 283 -6.72 19.39 -8.01
N GLU A 284 -7.47 20.47 -7.81
CA GLU A 284 -8.50 20.55 -6.76
C GLU A 284 -9.70 19.64 -7.03
N GLU A 285 -10.01 19.35 -8.31
CA GLU A 285 -11.13 18.48 -8.68
C GLU A 285 -10.94 17.05 -8.16
N TYR A 286 -9.67 16.63 -8.03
CA TYR A 286 -9.33 15.35 -7.40
C TYR A 286 -9.92 15.23 -6.00
N PHE A 287 -9.83 16.28 -5.17
CA PHE A 287 -10.35 16.22 -3.81
C PHE A 287 -11.88 16.20 -3.78
N LEU A 288 -12.54 16.85 -4.74
CA LEU A 288 -14.00 16.79 -4.90
C LEU A 288 -14.45 15.38 -5.27
N GLU A 289 -13.83 14.76 -6.26
CA GLU A 289 -14.19 13.41 -6.69
C GLU A 289 -13.86 12.36 -5.64
N VAL A 290 -12.67 12.43 -5.06
CA VAL A 290 -12.28 11.53 -3.98
C VAL A 290 -13.19 11.72 -2.77
N GLY A 291 -13.64 12.94 -2.50
CA GLY A 291 -14.59 13.26 -1.43
C GLY A 291 -15.93 12.53 -1.57
N GLN A 292 -16.34 12.09 -2.77
CA GLN A 292 -17.60 11.36 -2.95
C GLN A 292 -17.58 9.93 -2.41
N TYR A 293 -16.42 9.40 -2.02
CA TYR A 293 -16.25 8.00 -1.62
C TYR A 293 -15.61 7.88 -0.23
N GLU A 294 -16.20 7.09 0.67
CA GLU A 294 -15.52 6.73 1.92
C GLU A 294 -14.23 5.96 1.64
N GLU A 295 -14.26 5.09 0.65
CA GLU A 295 -13.13 4.27 0.24
C GLU A 295 -12.74 4.57 -1.20
N VAL A 296 -11.48 4.96 -1.38
CA VAL A 296 -10.90 5.18 -2.71
C VAL A 296 -10.36 3.84 -3.18
N TRP A 297 -10.96 3.24 -4.19
CA TRP A 297 -10.38 2.06 -4.83
C TRP A 297 -9.46 2.51 -5.96
N GLU A 298 -8.23 2.03 -5.94
CA GLU A 298 -7.24 2.29 -6.98
C GLU A 298 -7.33 1.24 -8.09
#